data_AF-A0A7V2KQP8-F1
#
_entry.id   AF-A0A7V2KQP8-F1
#
_cell.length_a   1.000
_cell.length_b   1.000
_cell.length_c   1.000
_cell.angle_alpha   90.00
_cell.angle_beta   90.00
_cell.angle_gamma   90.00
#
_symmetry.space_group_name_H-M   'P 1'
#
loop_
_entity.id
_entity.type
_entity.pdbx_description
1 polymer ?
#
loop_
_entity_poly.entity_id
_entity_poly.type
_entity_poly.pdbx_seq_one_letter_code
_entity_poly.pdbx_strand_id
1 'polypeptide(L)'
;ELGLKVKNYIENGALVPDEITGQVVLERMSSSDCLDGVIFDGFPRNLKQAGVLDEALKKLNKQIDWVVYIKVPEKTLIKRLGKRLVCRNCQTPYSVEAAGKRSKCEKCGGELYQRPDDNIETAKERLKVYFNKTAPLIEYYRKGGKLLEIDGEGDIDNITSRIVAALRERACIAK
;
A
#
# COMPACT_ATOMS: atom_id res chain seq x y z
N GLU A 1 12.79 -6.41 19.48
CA GLU A 1 13.99 -6.59 18.63
C GLU A 1 13.69 -6.72 17.14
N LEU A 2 12.64 -7.44 16.72
CA LEU A 2 12.23 -7.58 15.31
C LEU A 2 12.00 -6.23 14.61
N GLY A 3 11.32 -5.29 15.26
CA GLY A 3 11.09 -3.93 14.72
C GLY A 3 12.38 -3.14 14.41
N LEU A 4 13.45 -3.33 15.20
CA LEU A 4 14.75 -2.71 14.96
C LEU A 4 15.45 -3.32 13.73
N LYS A 5 15.34 -4.65 13.55
CA LYS A 5 15.85 -5.33 12.34
C LYS A 5 15.10 -4.84 11.09
N VAL A 6 13.78 -4.71 11.15
CA VAL A 6 12.94 -4.19 10.05
C VAL A 6 13.32 -2.76 9.69
N LYS A 7 13.52 -1.89 10.70
CA LYS A 7 13.90 -0.49 10.50
C LYS A 7 15.17 -0.34 9.67
N ASN A 8 16.20 -1.16 9.94
CA ASN A 8 17.44 -1.17 9.16
C ASN A 8 17.21 -1.51 7.67
N TYR A 9 16.33 -2.45 7.33
CA TYR A 9 16.05 -2.77 5.92
C TYR A 9 15.34 -1.60 5.22
N ILE A 10 14.34 -1.00 5.89
CA ILE A 10 13.56 0.11 5.35
C ILE A 10 14.43 1.36 5.13
N GLU A 11 15.28 1.72 6.09
CA GLU A 11 16.17 2.88 6.00
C GLU A 11 17.19 2.74 4.87
N ASN A 12 17.61 1.51 4.56
CA ASN A 12 18.52 1.22 3.45
C ASN A 12 17.80 0.97 2.11
N GLY A 13 16.47 1.14 2.05
CA GLY A 13 15.68 0.88 0.84
C GLY A 13 15.63 -0.60 0.42
N ALA A 14 16.08 -1.50 1.28
CA ALA A 14 16.06 -2.94 1.06
C ALA A 14 14.69 -3.53 1.41
N LEU A 15 14.30 -4.60 0.70
CA LEU A 15 13.11 -5.37 1.07
C LEU A 15 13.41 -6.20 2.31
N VAL A 16 12.52 -6.11 3.30
CA VAL A 16 12.57 -6.98 4.49
C VAL A 16 12.41 -8.43 4.01
N PRO A 17 13.26 -9.37 4.47
CA PRO A 17 13.10 -10.80 4.18
C PRO A 17 11.69 -11.29 4.50
N ASP A 18 11.16 -12.18 3.65
CA ASP A 18 9.77 -12.62 3.74
C ASP A 18 9.49 -13.34 5.08
N GLU A 19 10.48 -14.09 5.58
CA GLU A 19 10.41 -14.87 6.83
C GLU A 19 10.29 -13.95 8.07
N ILE A 20 10.97 -12.80 8.04
CA ILE A 20 10.88 -11.78 9.10
C ILE A 20 9.53 -11.05 9.00
N THR A 21 9.06 -10.78 7.78
CA THR A 21 7.82 -10.03 7.56
C THR A 21 6.60 -10.76 8.10
N GLY A 22 6.52 -12.08 7.92
CA GLY A 22 5.44 -12.90 8.48
C GLY A 22 5.39 -12.88 10.01
N GLN A 23 6.54 -12.93 10.68
CA GLN A 23 6.62 -12.87 12.14
C GLN A 23 6.18 -11.50 12.69
N VAL A 24 6.60 -10.42 12.04
CA VAL A 24 6.22 -9.04 12.42
C VAL A 24 4.71 -8.83 12.27
N VAL A 25 4.12 -9.37 11.20
CA VAL A 25 2.67 -9.33 11.00
C VAL A 25 1.94 -10.08 12.12
N LEU A 26 2.36 -11.30 12.44
CA LEU A 26 1.76 -12.10 13.51
C LEU A 26 1.85 -11.41 14.88
N GLU A 27 3.01 -10.86 15.22
CA GLU A 27 3.24 -10.12 16.46
C GLU A 27 2.30 -8.90 16.53
N ARG A 28 2.22 -8.13 15.44
CA ARG A 28 1.37 -6.94 15.39
C ARG A 28 -0.12 -7.27 15.51
N MET A 29 -0.57 -8.34 14.86
CA MET A 29 -1.96 -8.80 14.89
C MET A 29 -2.41 -9.33 16.26
N SER A 30 -1.46 -9.69 17.14
CA SER A 30 -1.77 -10.13 18.51
C SER A 30 -2.08 -8.96 19.45
N SER A 31 -1.95 -7.72 18.98
CA SER A 31 -2.27 -6.52 19.77
C SER A 31 -3.79 -6.33 19.87
N SER A 32 -4.26 -5.77 20.99
CA SER A 32 -5.69 -5.60 21.28
C SER A 32 -6.42 -4.68 20.28
N ASP A 33 -5.72 -3.75 19.64
CA ASP A 33 -6.27 -2.84 18.62
C ASP A 33 -6.45 -3.52 17.25
N CYS A 34 -5.98 -4.75 17.07
CA CYS A 34 -6.19 -5.56 15.86
C CYS A 34 -7.37 -6.54 15.97
N LEU A 35 -8.12 -6.51 17.07
CA LEU A 35 -9.23 -7.43 17.31
C LEU A 35 -10.37 -7.23 16.30
N ASP A 36 -10.72 -5.97 16.02
CA ASP A 36 -11.83 -5.60 15.13
C ASP A 36 -11.48 -5.73 13.64
N GLY A 37 -10.20 -5.89 13.32
CA GLY A 37 -9.72 -6.02 11.94
C GLY A 37 -8.35 -5.40 11.74
N VAL A 38 -7.79 -5.63 10.57
CA VAL A 38 -6.49 -5.09 10.17
C VAL A 38 -6.51 -4.66 8.71
N ILE A 39 -5.78 -3.59 8.40
CA ILE A 39 -5.52 -3.17 7.03
C ILE A 39 -4.04 -3.35 6.76
N PHE A 40 -3.72 -4.20 5.79
CA PHE A 40 -2.35 -4.33 5.30
C PHE A 40 -2.11 -3.30 4.20
N ASP A 41 -1.25 -2.33 4.47
CA ASP A 41 -0.80 -1.35 3.47
C ASP A 41 0.60 -1.72 2.96
N GLY A 42 0.71 -1.96 1.66
CA GLY A 42 1.98 -2.27 1.01
C GLY A 42 2.53 -3.68 1.28
N PHE A 43 1.74 -4.60 1.83
CA PHE A 43 2.06 -6.01 2.00
C PHE A 43 0.81 -6.87 1.72
N PRO A 44 0.92 -8.03 1.04
CA PRO A 44 2.11 -8.60 0.41
C PRO A 44 2.48 -7.90 -0.92
N ARG A 45 3.74 -8.02 -1.34
CA ARG A 45 4.27 -7.45 -2.61
C ARG A 45 4.64 -8.50 -3.66
N ASN A 46 4.58 -9.79 -3.32
CA ASN A 46 4.80 -10.90 -4.24
C ASN A 46 4.05 -12.16 -3.77
N LEU A 47 3.97 -13.19 -4.62
CA LEU A 47 3.25 -14.43 -4.33
C LEU A 47 3.80 -15.21 -3.12
N LYS A 48 5.12 -15.19 -2.90
CA LYS A 48 5.74 -15.86 -1.76
C LYS A 48 5.27 -15.22 -0.44
N GLN A 49 5.22 -13.88 -0.39
CA GLN A 49 4.69 -13.13 0.76
C GLN A 49 3.21 -13.39 1.00
N ALA A 50 2.40 -13.50 -0.06
CA ALA A 50 0.99 -13.84 0.09
C ALA A 50 0.79 -15.24 0.69
N GLY A 51 1.58 -16.23 0.26
CA GLY A 51 1.56 -17.57 0.87
C GLY A 51 1.93 -17.55 2.36
N VAL A 52 2.99 -16.82 2.73
CA VAL A 52 3.41 -16.65 4.13
C VAL A 52 2.31 -15.98 4.96
N LEU A 53 1.66 -14.95 4.42
CA LEU A 53 0.55 -14.26 5.08
C LEU A 53 -0.64 -15.19 5.30
N ASP A 54 -1.02 -15.96 4.28
CA ASP A 54 -2.15 -16.90 4.37
C ASP A 54 -1.89 -18.01 5.39
N GLU A 55 -0.67 -18.55 5.46
CA GLU A 55 -0.27 -19.53 6.49
C GLU A 55 -0.29 -18.93 7.89
N ALA A 56 0.22 -17.71 8.04
CA ALA A 56 0.22 -16.98 9.30
C ALA A 56 -1.21 -16.74 9.80
N LEU A 57 -2.10 -16.25 8.94
CA LEU A 57 -3.49 -16.00 9.28
C LEU A 57 -4.25 -17.28 9.64
N LYS A 58 -4.01 -18.38 8.91
CA LYS A 58 -4.61 -19.69 9.21
C LYS A 58 -4.28 -20.18 10.63
N LYS A 59 -3.06 -19.97 11.12
CA LYS A 59 -2.67 -20.33 12.50
C LYS A 59 -3.46 -19.56 13.57
N LEU A 60 -3.96 -18.38 13.22
CA LEU A 60 -4.82 -17.56 14.07
C LEU A 60 -6.32 -17.77 13.80
N ASN A 61 -6.68 -18.77 12.99
CA ASN A 61 -8.04 -19.00 12.50
C ASN A 61 -8.66 -17.74 11.84
N LYS A 62 -7.81 -16.97 11.15
CA LYS A 62 -8.18 -15.75 10.39
C LYS A 62 -7.86 -15.95 8.91
N GLN A 63 -8.37 -15.07 8.08
CA GLN A 63 -8.04 -14.99 6.66
C GLN A 63 -8.14 -13.55 6.17
N ILE A 64 -7.58 -13.27 4.99
CA ILE A 64 -7.89 -12.04 4.26
C ILE A 64 -9.33 -12.12 3.80
N ASP A 65 -10.14 -11.14 4.16
CA ASP A 65 -11.52 -11.01 3.69
C ASP A 65 -11.55 -10.43 2.27
N TRP A 66 -10.88 -9.29 2.07
CA TRP A 66 -10.89 -8.55 0.81
C TRP A 66 -9.53 -7.95 0.49
N VAL A 67 -9.24 -7.83 -0.81
CA VAL A 67 -8.06 -7.14 -1.34
C VAL A 67 -8.53 -6.05 -2.29
N VAL A 68 -8.29 -4.80 -1.92
CA VAL A 68 -8.65 -3.64 -2.75
C VAL A 68 -7.52 -3.36 -3.74
N TYR A 69 -7.79 -3.57 -5.02
CA TYR A 69 -6.88 -3.20 -6.10
C TYR A 69 -7.33 -1.90 -6.76
N ILE A 70 -6.58 -0.84 -6.51
CA ILE A 70 -6.81 0.48 -7.10
C ILE A 70 -6.15 0.50 -8.48
N LYS A 71 -6.96 0.35 -9.52
CA LYS A 71 -6.52 0.32 -10.91
C LYS A 71 -6.36 1.73 -11.44
N VAL A 72 -5.16 2.04 -11.93
CA VAL A 72 -4.83 3.33 -12.52
C VAL A 72 -3.98 3.09 -13.77
N PRO A 73 -4.26 3.77 -14.89
CA PRO A 73 -3.42 3.68 -16.09
C PRO A 73 -1.96 4.07 -15.80
N GLU A 74 -1.01 3.36 -16.42
CA GLU A 74 0.43 3.59 -16.21
C GLU A 74 0.83 5.04 -16.48
N LYS A 75 0.30 5.64 -17.56
CA LYS A 75 0.52 7.04 -17.91
C LYS A 75 0.10 8.00 -16.79
N THR A 76 -1.03 7.70 -16.14
CA THR A 76 -1.55 8.47 -15.00
C THR A 76 -0.65 8.27 -13.77
N LEU A 77 -0.16 7.06 -13.52
CA LEU A 77 0.78 6.78 -12.41
C LEU A 77 2.10 7.55 -12.56
N ILE A 78 2.74 7.49 -13.74
CA ILE A 78 4.00 8.21 -14.01
C ILE A 78 3.80 9.72 -13.81
N LYS A 79 2.69 10.27 -14.32
CA LYS A 79 2.34 11.69 -14.17
C LYS A 79 2.14 12.07 -12.70
N ARG A 80 1.48 11.23 -11.90
CA ARG A 80 1.25 11.47 -10.46
C ARG A 80 2.56 11.41 -9.67
N LEU A 81 3.43 10.43 -9.92
CA LEU A 81 4.72 10.30 -9.25
C LEU A 81 5.65 11.47 -9.57
N GLY A 82 5.74 11.86 -10.84
CA GLY A 82 6.57 13.00 -11.27
C GLY A 82 6.16 14.35 -10.71
N LYS A 83 4.95 14.45 -10.14
CA LYS A 83 4.39 15.67 -9.54
C LYS A 83 4.21 15.56 -8.04
N ARG A 84 4.74 14.51 -7.41
CA ARG A 84 4.59 14.30 -5.97
C ARG A 84 5.64 15.09 -5.21
N LEU A 85 5.17 15.87 -4.25
CA LEU A 85 5.95 16.44 -3.17
C LEU A 85 5.55 15.74 -1.87
N VAL A 86 6.48 15.63 -0.94
CA VAL A 86 6.22 15.04 0.37
C VAL A 86 6.80 15.97 1.44
N CYS A 87 6.11 16.12 2.56
CA CYS A 87 6.68 16.81 3.71
C CYS A 87 7.76 15.95 4.38
N ARG A 88 8.97 16.48 4.57
CA ARG A 88 10.06 15.77 5.28
C ARG A 88 9.66 15.31 6.68
N ASN A 89 8.88 16.12 7.40
CA ASN A 89 8.56 15.87 8.80
C ASN A 89 7.38 14.91 8.99
N CYS A 90 6.26 15.17 8.32
CA CYS A 90 5.02 14.42 8.56
C CYS A 90 4.62 13.49 7.41
N GLN A 91 5.43 13.39 6.36
CA GLN A 91 5.20 12.54 5.18
C GLN A 91 3.88 12.81 4.45
N THR A 92 3.22 13.94 4.72
CA THR A 92 1.99 14.32 4.03
C THR A 92 2.29 14.52 2.54
N PRO A 93 1.57 13.83 1.64
CA PRO A 93 1.76 13.97 0.20
C PRO A 93 1.08 15.25 -0.30
N TYR A 94 1.74 15.91 -1.24
CA TYR A 94 1.23 17.06 -1.98
C TYR A 94 1.43 16.79 -3.48
N SER A 95 0.56 17.33 -4.33
CA SER A 95 0.90 17.53 -5.73
C SER A 95 1.64 18.87 -5.89
N VAL A 96 2.45 19.01 -6.93
CA VAL A 96 3.08 20.28 -7.29
C VAL A 96 2.03 21.38 -7.46
N GLU A 97 0.87 21.08 -8.06
CA GLU A 97 -0.22 22.04 -8.20
C GLU A 97 -0.81 22.48 -6.85
N ALA A 98 -1.04 21.52 -5.94
CA ALA A 98 -1.60 21.80 -4.62
C ALA A 98 -0.62 22.58 -3.73
N ALA A 99 0.68 22.32 -3.86
CA ALA A 99 1.73 23.08 -3.19
C ALA A 99 1.91 24.48 -3.81
N GLY A 100 1.69 24.64 -5.11
CA GLY A 100 1.91 25.89 -5.82
C GLY A 100 3.36 26.36 -5.69
N LYS A 101 3.57 27.58 -5.19
CA LYS A 101 4.91 28.13 -4.88
C LYS A 101 5.36 27.87 -3.44
N ARG A 102 4.59 27.11 -2.64
CA ARG A 102 4.92 26.85 -1.24
C ARG A 102 6.05 25.85 -1.15
N SER A 103 7.01 26.14 -0.27
CA SER A 103 8.07 25.22 0.14
C SER A 103 7.80 24.55 1.49
N LYS A 104 6.65 24.84 2.13
CA LYS A 104 6.30 24.37 3.47
C LYS A 104 4.95 23.68 3.51
N CYS A 105 4.88 22.64 4.33
CA CYS A 105 3.68 21.86 4.62
C CYS A 105 2.68 22.69 5.41
N GLU A 106 1.41 22.66 4.98
CA GLU A 106 0.32 23.36 5.67
C GLU A 106 0.00 22.73 7.03
N LYS A 107 0.22 21.41 7.16
CA LYS A 107 -0.11 20.66 8.37
C LYS A 107 0.88 20.86 9.51
N CYS A 108 2.18 20.97 9.21
CA CYS A 108 3.22 21.01 10.25
C CYS A 108 4.36 22.01 10.00
N GLY A 109 4.31 22.80 8.93
CA GLY A 109 5.35 23.77 8.57
C GLY A 109 6.67 23.17 8.04
N GLY A 110 6.79 21.84 7.99
CA GLY A 110 7.99 21.15 7.50
C GLY A 110 8.24 21.36 6.00
N GLU A 111 9.48 21.21 5.57
CA GLU A 111 9.89 21.39 4.17
C GLU A 111 9.19 20.40 3.24
N LEU A 112 8.68 20.91 2.12
CA LEU A 112 8.21 20.09 0.99
C LEU A 112 9.37 19.82 0.06
N TYR A 113 9.61 18.54 -0.23
CA TYR A 113 10.64 18.12 -1.17
C TYR A 113 10.08 17.05 -2.12
N GLN A 114 10.68 16.95 -3.29
CA GLN A 114 10.44 15.82 -4.18
C GLN A 114 11.36 14.68 -3.77
N ARG A 115 10.81 13.47 -3.65
CA ARG A 115 11.63 12.32 -3.29
C ARG A 115 12.62 12.01 -4.42
N PRO A 116 13.84 11.53 -4.11
CA PRO A 116 14.82 11.17 -5.14
C PRO A 116 14.28 10.15 -6.15
N ASP A 117 13.38 9.25 -5.71
CA ASP A 117 12.78 8.19 -6.51
C ASP A 117 11.53 8.60 -7.31
N ASP A 118 11.13 9.88 -7.25
CA ASP A 118 9.97 10.43 -7.97
C ASP A 118 10.33 11.06 -9.33
N ASN A 119 11.50 10.73 -9.88
CA ASN A 119 11.85 11.04 -11.27
C ASN A 119 11.26 9.99 -12.25
N ILE A 120 11.12 10.35 -13.53
CA ILE A 120 10.45 9.52 -14.54
C ILE A 120 11.14 8.16 -14.72
N GLU A 121 12.48 8.14 -14.77
CA GLU A 121 13.25 6.91 -15.01
C GLU A 121 13.07 5.92 -13.85
N THR A 122 13.17 6.41 -12.61
CA THR A 122 12.98 5.60 -11.41
C THR A 122 11.53 5.15 -11.27
N ALA A 123 10.55 6.01 -11.61
CA ALA A 123 9.14 5.64 -11.63
C ALA A 123 8.87 4.48 -12.60
N LYS A 124 9.46 4.51 -13.80
CA LYS A 124 9.33 3.42 -14.79
C LYS A 124 9.93 2.12 -14.27
N GLU A 125 11.12 2.14 -13.70
CA GLU A 125 11.73 0.93 -13.12
C GLU A 125 10.90 0.36 -11.95
N ARG A 126 10.33 1.22 -11.11
CA ARG A 126 9.41 0.78 -10.04
C ARG A 126 8.15 0.12 -10.59
N LEU A 127 7.57 0.69 -11.65
CA LEU A 127 6.40 0.10 -12.30
C LEU A 127 6.75 -1.24 -12.94
N LYS A 128 7.92 -1.38 -13.56
CA LYS A 128 8.42 -2.65 -14.08
C LYS A 128 8.55 -3.70 -12.98
N VAL A 129 9.13 -3.34 -11.83
CA VAL A 129 9.20 -4.24 -10.66
C VAL A 129 7.81 -4.62 -10.17
N TYR A 130 6.88 -3.66 -10.10
CA TYR A 130 5.49 -3.92 -9.73
C TYR A 130 4.82 -4.91 -10.67
N PHE A 131 4.92 -4.73 -11.99
CA PHE A 131 4.30 -5.64 -12.96
C PHE A 131 4.90 -7.05 -12.91
N ASN A 132 6.21 -7.16 -12.66
CA ASN A 132 6.88 -8.45 -12.59
C ASN A 132 6.62 -9.19 -11.27
N LYS A 133 6.58 -8.49 -10.14
CA LYS A 133 6.54 -9.12 -8.81
C LYS A 133 5.18 -9.04 -8.13
N THR A 134 4.47 -7.94 -8.30
CA THR A 134 3.24 -7.63 -7.55
C THR A 134 1.97 -7.86 -8.36
N ALA A 135 1.95 -7.53 -9.65
CA ALA A 135 0.76 -7.75 -10.50
C ALA A 135 0.25 -9.21 -10.54
N PRO A 136 1.10 -10.26 -10.43
CA PRO A 136 0.62 -11.64 -10.29
C PRO A 136 -0.31 -11.87 -9.08
N LEU A 137 -0.22 -11.04 -8.03
CA LEU A 137 -1.12 -11.10 -6.88
C LEU A 137 -2.57 -10.75 -7.24
N ILE A 138 -2.77 -9.94 -8.27
CA ILE A 138 -4.12 -9.57 -8.73
C ILE A 138 -4.86 -10.85 -9.12
N GLU A 139 -4.24 -11.71 -9.93
CA GLU A 139 -4.87 -12.95 -10.37
C GLU A 139 -4.98 -13.97 -9.24
N TYR A 140 -3.98 -14.03 -8.35
CA TYR A 140 -4.03 -14.87 -7.15
C TYR A 140 -5.27 -14.58 -6.29
N TYR A 141 -5.50 -13.31 -5.93
CA TYR A 141 -6.66 -12.92 -5.12
C TYR A 141 -7.98 -12.91 -5.90
N ARG A 142 -7.94 -12.71 -7.23
CA ARG A 142 -9.12 -12.87 -8.09
C ARG A 142 -9.62 -14.31 -8.07
N LYS A 143 -8.74 -15.29 -8.26
CA LYS A 143 -9.08 -16.72 -8.18
C LYS A 143 -9.59 -17.13 -6.81
N GLY A 144 -9.09 -16.50 -5.76
CA GLY A 144 -9.58 -16.68 -4.39
C GLY A 144 -10.93 -16.02 -4.11
N GLY A 145 -11.51 -15.25 -5.04
CA GLY A 145 -12.77 -14.54 -4.86
C GLY A 145 -12.70 -13.33 -3.92
N LYS A 146 -11.49 -12.86 -3.59
CA LYS A 146 -11.24 -11.81 -2.57
C LYS A 146 -10.92 -10.45 -3.18
N LEU A 147 -10.63 -10.39 -4.48
CA LEU A 147 -10.21 -9.16 -5.15
C LEU A 147 -11.40 -8.21 -5.40
N LEU A 148 -11.27 -6.97 -4.97
CA LEU A 148 -12.13 -5.85 -5.32
C LEU A 148 -11.35 -4.89 -6.21
N GLU A 149 -11.72 -4.82 -7.49
CA GLU A 149 -11.10 -3.91 -8.45
C GLU A 149 -11.82 -2.56 -8.42
N ILE A 150 -11.09 -1.49 -8.11
CA ILE A 150 -11.61 -0.13 -7.98
C ILE A 150 -10.91 0.77 -8.99
N ASP A 151 -11.66 1.56 -9.74
CA ASP A 151 -11.11 2.61 -10.58
C ASP A 151 -10.52 3.73 -9.70
N GLY A 152 -9.21 3.95 -9.84
CA GLY A 152 -8.42 4.96 -9.12
C GLY A 152 -8.22 6.27 -9.86
N GLU A 153 -8.97 6.52 -10.93
CA GLU A 153 -9.08 7.83 -11.56
C GLU A 153 -10.19 8.69 -10.90
N GLY A 154 -9.97 10.01 -10.86
CA GLY A 154 -10.82 10.96 -10.13
C GLY A 154 -10.16 11.55 -8.89
N ASP A 155 -10.95 12.28 -8.10
CA ASP A 155 -10.57 12.85 -6.81
C ASP A 155 -10.62 11.82 -5.67
N ILE A 156 -9.97 12.15 -4.56
CA ILE A 156 -9.79 11.27 -3.41
C ILE A 156 -11.14 10.88 -2.79
N ASP A 157 -12.09 11.81 -2.72
CA ASP A 157 -13.39 11.58 -2.05
C ASP A 157 -14.25 10.60 -2.85
N ASN A 158 -14.25 10.74 -4.18
CA ASN A 158 -14.92 9.80 -5.09
C ASN A 158 -14.27 8.41 -5.05
N ILE A 159 -12.93 8.32 -5.06
CA ILE A 159 -12.24 7.04 -4.96
C ILE A 159 -12.52 6.38 -3.60
N THR A 160 -12.47 7.13 -2.50
CA THR A 160 -12.81 6.66 -1.15
C THR A 160 -14.22 6.11 -1.10
N SER A 161 -15.17 6.83 -1.70
CA SER A 161 -16.58 6.42 -1.73
C SER A 161 -16.78 5.10 -2.49
N ARG A 162 -16.08 4.90 -3.62
CA ARG A 162 -16.10 3.64 -4.38
C ARG A 162 -15.55 2.46 -3.56
N ILE A 163 -14.43 2.67 -2.86
CA ILE A 163 -13.82 1.64 -2.00
C ILE A 163 -14.79 1.24 -0.88
N VAL A 164 -15.35 2.22 -0.17
CA VAL A 164 -16.29 1.97 0.94
C VAL A 164 -17.56 1.28 0.44
N ALA A 165 -18.09 1.70 -0.71
CA ALA A 165 -19.26 1.05 -1.31
C ALA A 165 -19.00 -0.42 -1.65
N ALA A 166 -17.87 -0.72 -2.30
CA ALA A 166 -17.49 -2.09 -2.67
C ALA A 166 -17.30 -3.00 -1.45
N LEU A 167 -16.69 -2.48 -0.38
CA LEU A 167 -16.53 -3.22 0.88
C LEU A 167 -17.89 -3.48 1.57
N ARG A 168 -18.80 -2.50 1.56
CA ARG A 168 -20.14 -2.64 2.17
C ARG A 168 -21.02 -3.64 1.44
N GLU A 169 -21.05 -3.59 0.11
CA GLU A 169 -21.82 -4.52 -0.71
C GLU A 169 -21.42 -5.97 -0.42
N ARG A 170 -20.11 -6.22 -0.30
CA ARG A 170 -19.57 -7.54 -0.02
C ARG A 170 -19.76 -8.00 1.43
N ALA A 171 -19.71 -7.09 2.40
CA ALA A 171 -20.08 -7.39 3.78
C ALA A 171 -21.56 -7.78 3.92
N CYS A 172 -22.43 -7.28 3.03
CA CYS A 172 -23.84 -7.67 3.00
C CYS A 172 -24.08 -9.06 2.38
N ILE A 173 -23.23 -9.49 1.44
CA ILE A 173 -23.30 -10.80 0.76
C ILE A 173 -22.68 -11.93 1.61
N ALA A 174 -21.73 -11.60 2.49
CA ALA A 174 -21.05 -12.57 3.35
C ALA A 174 -21.79 -12.93 4.66
N LYS A 175 -23.00 -12.38 4.87
CA LYS A 175 -23.93 -12.75 5.94
C LYS A 175 -25.01 -13.66 5.40
#